data_AF-A0A9D2T1X5-F1
#
_entry.id   AF-A0A9D2T1X5-F1
#
_cell.length_a   1.000
_cell.length_b   1.000
_cell.length_c   1.000
_cell.angle_alpha   90.00
_cell.angle_beta   90.00
_cell.angle_gamma   90.00
#
_symmetry.space_group_name_H-M   'P 1'
#
loop_
_entity.id
_entity.type
_entity.pdbx_description
1 polymer ?
#
loop_
_entity_poly.entity_id
_entity_poly.type
_entity_poly.pdbx_seq_one_letter_code
_entity_poly.pdbx_strand_id
1 'polypeptide(L)' 'MIIEIGAKYFSIFEGQVALSMNANMRNKKFASDIYTEDKYHILKTVGRYGPYNAGKICLVTVEQYCEGNYSDLSPFQS' A
#
# COMPACT_ATOMS: atom_id res chain seq x y z
N MET A 1 3.09 -6.34 -9.92
CA MET A 1 3.90 -5.94 -8.76
C MET A 1 3.64 -4.47 -8.50
N ILE A 2 3.20 -4.12 -7.29
CA ILE A 2 2.82 -2.75 -6.95
C ILE A 2 4.07 -2.00 -6.48
N ILE A 3 4.33 -0.84 -7.07
CA ILE A 3 5.45 0.03 -6.68
C ILE A 3 4.94 1.17 -5.81
N GLU A 4 3.81 1.76 -6.18
CA GLU A 4 3.17 2.85 -5.44
C GLU A 4 1.66 2.84 -5.68
N ILE A 5 0.91 3.16 -4.64
CA ILE A 5 -0.54 3.38 -4.70
C ILE A 5 -0.82 4.76 -4.12
N GLY A 6 -1.61 5.55 -4.83
CA GLY A 6 -2.08 6.85 -4.38
C GLY A 6 -3.59 6.95 -4.40
N ALA A 7 -4.16 7.60 -3.39
CA ALA A 7 -5.58 7.97 -3.36
C ALA A 7 -5.73 9.42 -2.92
N LYS A 8 -6.77 10.10 -3.42
CA LYS A 8 -7.08 11.48 -3.08
C LYS A 8 -8.56 11.59 -2.73
N TYR A 9 -8.89 12.28 -1.64
CA TYR A 9 -10.28 12.46 -1.17
C TYR A 9 -11.01 11.12 -1.00
N PHE A 10 -10.35 10.14 -0.38
CA PHE A 10 -10.86 8.78 -0.25
C PHE A 10 -11.09 8.39 1.20
N SER A 11 -12.34 8.03 1.54
CA SER A 11 -12.75 7.60 2.87
C SER A 11 -12.34 8.61 3.95
N ILE A 12 -11.50 8.21 4.91
CA ILE A 12 -11.04 9.08 6.00
C ILE A 12 -9.94 10.08 5.59
N PHE A 13 -9.39 9.95 4.37
CA PHE A 13 -8.29 10.80 3.92
C PHE A 13 -8.83 12.05 3.24
N GLU A 14 -8.74 13.18 3.93
CA GLU A 14 -9.09 14.50 3.38
C GLU A 14 -8.10 14.98 2.29
N GLY A 15 -6.88 14.43 2.30
CA GLY A 15 -5.81 14.78 1.38
C GLY A 15 -5.38 13.65 0.45
N GLN A 16 -4.27 13.86 -0.24
CA GLN A 16 -3.59 12.78 -0.96
C GLN A 16 -2.86 11.90 0.05
N VAL A 17 -3.08 10.59 -0.05
CA VAL A 17 -2.30 9.57 0.64
C VAL A 17 -1.57 8.75 -0.41
N ALA A 18 -0.30 8.43 -0.14
CA ALA A 18 0.52 7.59 -0.99
C ALA A 18 1.20 6.49 -0.15
N LEU A 19 1.15 5.26 -0.65
CA LEU A 19 1.87 4.12 -0.11
C LEU A 19 2.87 3.66 -1.16
N SER A 20 4.16 3.88 -0.90
CA SER A 20 5.25 3.48 -1.80
C SER A 20 5.97 2.25 -1.25
N MET A 21 6.14 1.23 -2.08
CA MET A 21 6.93 0.03 -1.79
C MET A 21 8.37 0.17 -2.29
N ASN A 22 8.75 1.33 -2.83
CA ASN A 22 10.11 1.60 -3.31
C ASN A 22 11.12 1.53 -2.15
N ALA A 23 12.07 0.59 -2.25
CA ALA A 23 13.06 0.32 -1.23
C ALA A 23 14.33 1.15 -1.45
N ASN A 24 14.75 1.88 -0.42
CA ASN A 24 16.02 2.60 -0.44
C ASN A 24 17.20 1.66 -0.17
N MET A 25 17.96 1.33 -1.22
CA MET A 25 19.11 0.41 -1.16
C MET A 25 20.39 0.99 -0.57
N ARG A 26 20.42 2.27 -0.15
CA ARG A 26 21.61 2.86 0.49
C ARG A 26 21.96 2.16 1.80
N ASN A 27 20.97 1.55 2.47
CA ASN A 27 21.12 0.81 3.71
C ASN A 27 20.75 -0.67 3.48
N LYS A 28 21.70 -1.59 3.69
CA LYS A 28 21.52 -3.02 3.36
C LYS A 28 20.87 -3.86 4.46
N LYS A 29 20.34 -3.24 5.52
CA LYS A 29 19.72 -3.96 6.66
C LYS A 29 18.57 -4.91 6.27
N PHE A 30 17.87 -4.63 5.17
CA PHE A 30 16.72 -5.41 4.69
C PHE A 30 16.93 -5.98 3.29
N ALA A 31 18.18 -6.24 2.90
CA ALA A 31 18.48 -6.70 1.54
C ALA A 31 17.79 -8.03 1.15
N SER A 32 17.45 -8.87 2.13
CA SER A 32 16.70 -10.11 1.92
C SER A 32 15.21 -9.88 1.59
N ASP A 33 14.64 -8.75 2.04
CA ASP A 33 13.21 -8.45 1.93
C ASP A 33 12.87 -7.56 0.73
N ILE A 34 13.80 -7.50 -0.22
CA ILE A 34 13.71 -6.67 -1.40
C ILE A 34 13.72 -7.58 -2.63
N TYR A 35 12.78 -7.34 -3.53
CA TYR A 35 12.80 -7.88 -4.88
C TYR A 35 13.35 -6.79 -5.81
N THR A 36 14.26 -7.17 -6.70
CA THR A 36 14.87 -6.26 -7.66
C THR A 36 14.53 -6.72 -9.06
N GLU A 37 13.89 -5.84 -9.82
CA GLU A 37 13.58 -6.04 -11.23
C GLU A 37 14.02 -4.79 -12.00
N ASP A 38 14.95 -4.99 -12.93
CA ASP A 38 15.67 -3.92 -13.64
C ASP A 38 16.24 -2.84 -12.71
N LYS A 39 15.59 -1.67 -12.67
CA LYS A 39 15.99 -0.47 -11.91
C LYS A 39 15.12 -0.25 -10.67
N TYR A 40 14.17 -1.14 -10.41
CA TYR A 40 13.26 -1.03 -9.29
C TYR A 40 13.68 -1.96 -8.16
N HIS A 41 13.78 -1.39 -6.96
CA HIS A 41 13.96 -2.12 -5.73
C HIS A 41 12.65 -2.00 -4.97
N ILE A 42 11.98 -3.11 -4.73
CA ILE A 42 10.63 -3.10 -4.18
C ILE A 42 10.58 -4.02 -2.98
N LEU A 43 9.97 -3.54 -1.90
CA LEU A 43 9.75 -4.30 -0.69
C LEU A 43 8.84 -5.50 -0.99
N LYS A 44 9.25 -6.70 -0.55
CA LYS A 44 8.44 -7.93 -0.69
C LYS A 44 7.19 -7.90 0.19
N THR A 45 7.21 -7.14 1.27
CA THR A 45 6.13 -7.10 2.26
C THR A 45 6.05 -5.74 2.91
N VAL A 46 4.82 -5.26 3.15
CA VAL A 46 4.54 -4.02 3.89
C VAL A 46 3.59 -4.30 5.05
N GLY A 47 3.96 -3.87 6.26
CA GLY A 47 3.10 -3.96 7.43
C GLY A 47 2.37 -2.64 7.68
N ARG A 48 1.03 -2.68 7.77
CA ARG A 48 0.20 -1.51 8.11
C ARG A 48 -0.31 -1.63 9.55
N TYR A 49 0.22 -0.80 10.44
CA TYR A 49 -0.15 -0.78 11.87
C TYR A 49 -0.67 0.59 12.29
N GLY A 50 -1.52 0.63 13.32
CA GLY A 50 -2.12 1.87 13.81
C GLY A 50 -3.45 1.67 14.53
N PRO A 51 -4.03 2.75 15.10
CA PRO A 51 -5.30 2.71 15.82
C PRO A 51 -6.50 2.29 14.95
N TYR A 52 -7.63 2.01 15.60
CA TYR A 52 -8.90 1.83 14.90
C TYR A 52 -9.27 3.12 14.15
N ASN A 53 -9.87 2.98 12.96
CA ASN A 53 -10.26 4.09 12.09
C ASN A 53 -9.13 5.02 11.61
N ALA A 54 -7.87 4.56 11.64
CA ALA A 54 -6.72 5.31 11.09
C ALA A 54 -6.50 5.11 9.58
N GLY A 55 -7.45 4.47 8.87
CA GLY A 55 -7.40 4.35 7.40
C GLY A 55 -6.60 3.18 6.86
N LYS A 56 -6.18 2.25 7.74
CA LYS A 56 -5.44 1.04 7.37
C LYS A 56 -6.19 0.20 6.34
N ILE A 57 -7.49 -0.03 6.59
CA ILE A 57 -8.37 -0.81 5.70
C ILE A 57 -8.64 -0.03 4.41
N CYS A 58 -8.80 1.29 4.49
CA CYS A 58 -9.00 2.14 3.31
C CYS A 58 -7.88 1.95 2.28
N LEU A 59 -6.61 1.85 2.70
CA LEU A 59 -5.50 1.58 1.78
C LEU A 59 -5.54 0.18 1.16
N VAL A 60 -6.05 -0.84 1.87
CA VAL A 60 -6.26 -2.19 1.32
C VAL A 60 -7.31 -2.15 0.21
N THR A 61 -8.38 -1.38 0.43
CA THR A 61 -9.45 -1.21 -0.55
C THR A 61 -8.93 -0.57 -1.84
N VAL A 62 -8.07 0.45 -1.74
CA VAL A 62 -7.46 1.07 -2.93
C VAL A 62 -6.57 0.07 -3.67
N GLU A 63 -5.80 -0.73 -2.94
CA GLU A 63 -4.95 -1.80 -3.49
C GLU A 63 -5.78 -2.84 -4.25
N GLN A 64 -6.84 -3.38 -3.64
CA GLN A 64 -7.76 -4.32 -4.27
C GLN A 64 -8.45 -3.72 -5.51
N TYR A 65 -8.83 -2.45 -5.46
CA TYR A 65 -9.43 -1.74 -6.58
C TYR A 65 -8.46 -1.61 -7.76
N CYS A 66 -7.20 -1.24 -7.50
CA CYS A 66 -6.16 -1.16 -8.53
C CYS A 66 -5.84 -2.52 -9.17
N GLU A 67 -5.96 -3.61 -8.41
CA GLU A 67 -5.75 -4.98 -8.91
C GLU A 67 -6.98 -5.58 -9.63
N GLY A 68 -8.15 -4.92 -9.56
CA GLY A 68 -9.39 -5.42 -10.14
C GLY A 68 -10.06 -6.54 -9.33
N ASN A 69 -9.70 -6.70 -8.06
CA ASN A 69 -10.24 -7.72 -7.15
C ASN A 69 -11.39 -7.14 -6.32
N TYR A 70 -12.60 -7.11 -6.88
CA TYR A 70 -13.77 -6.44 -6.30
C TYR A 70 -14.56 -7.29 -5.27
N SER A 71 -14.14 -8.52 -4.98
CA SER A 71 -14.95 -9.48 -4.21
C SER A 71 -15.13 -9.14 -2.73
N ASP A 72 -14.25 -8.32 -2.14
CA ASP A 72 -14.20 -8.06 -0.68
C ASP A 72 -14.50 -6.60 -0.27
N LEU A 73 -15.09 -5.80 -1.16
CA LEU A 73 -15.44 -4.39 -0.87
C LEU A 73 -16.64 -4.22 0.08
N SER A 74 -17.15 -5.32 0.66
CA SER A 74 -18.45 -5.40 1.32
C SER A 74 -18.59 -4.83 2.74
N PRO A 75 -17.57 -4.48 3.55
CA PRO A 75 -17.85 -4.07 4.94
C PRO A 75 -18.10 -2.57 5.15
N PHE A 76 -18.13 -1.73 4.10
CA PHE A 76 -18.36 -0.28 4.24
C PHE A 76 -19.80 0.18 4.00
N GLN A 77 -20.75 -0.75 3.90
CA GLN A 77 -22.18 -0.43 3.95
C GLN A 77 -22.69 -0.59 5.39
N SER A 78 -22.61 0.48 6.17
CA SER A 78 -23.38 0.64 7.42
C SER A 78 -23.71 2.10 7.63
#